data_AF-A0A3A4JZZ2-F1
#
_entry.id   AF-A0A3A4JZZ2-F1
#
_cell.length_a   1.000
_cell.length_b   1.000
_cell.length_c   1.000
_cell.angle_alpha   90.00
_cell.angle_beta   90.00
_cell.angle_gamma   90.00
#
_symmetry.space_group_name_H-M   'P 1'
#
loop_
_entity.id
_entity.type
_entity.pdbx_description
1 polymer ?
#
loop_
_entity_poly.entity_id
_entity_poly.type
_entity_poly.pdbx_seq_one_letter_code
_entity_poly.pdbx_strand_id
1 'polypeptide(L)'
;MSAKDSLALLKGLAADPAGKREFERLMAIERALCGIPPTDPPWTHFDTERIGKIVLHRVGAAAEKEFSWSAWGWRLAFAIPIILVLLAAPLLYRLSGQQGSSIPKSLFAPRGSEEPYETHLFLFCIEGKGRAAKVTRLDRPPFLTEAPEKCSINSEFQLALTNLTTKKKYIYVVGMDDAGRRLWYFPEPGEGESRPAPTGVAEKLFGESIRLSVNHRLGLMRMFVVFSEHPVTEDEISRALDAARARQDVLSLPLERNDVYQQGFEAQLTE
;
A
#
# COMPACT_ATOMS: atom_id res chain seq x y z
N MET A 1 4.82 1.71 -22.33
CA MET A 1 4.66 3.17 -22.28
C MET A 1 5.46 3.73 -23.43
N SER A 2 4.82 4.48 -24.32
CA SER A 2 5.57 5.14 -25.40
C SER A 2 6.43 6.28 -24.81
N ALA A 3 7.48 6.71 -25.51
CA ALA A 3 8.25 7.89 -25.10
C ALA A 3 7.35 9.13 -24.93
N LYS A 4 6.25 9.21 -25.69
CA LYS A 4 5.22 10.26 -25.61
C LYS A 4 4.50 10.23 -24.26
N ASP A 5 4.12 9.05 -23.79
CA ASP A 5 3.42 8.85 -22.51
C ASP A 5 4.34 9.13 -21.31
N SER A 6 5.61 8.70 -21.39
CA SER A 6 6.62 9.04 -20.37
C SER A 6 6.84 10.55 -20.27
N LEU A 7 6.91 11.22 -21.41
CA LEU A 7 7.03 12.68 -21.45
C LEU A 7 5.77 13.37 -20.93
N ALA A 8 4.58 12.84 -21.23
CA ALA A 8 3.31 13.35 -20.72
C ALA A 8 3.23 13.20 -19.19
N LEU A 9 3.61 12.05 -18.66
CA LEU A 9 3.72 11.82 -17.21
C LEU A 9 4.68 12.82 -16.57
N LEU A 10 5.92 12.94 -17.09
CA LEU A 10 6.91 13.87 -16.53
C LEU A 10 6.43 15.33 -16.57
N LYS A 11 5.76 15.75 -17.65
CA LYS A 11 5.18 17.09 -17.74
C LYS A 11 4.03 17.28 -16.75
N GLY A 12 3.15 16.30 -16.62
CA GLY A 12 2.03 16.33 -15.67
C GLY A 12 2.53 16.42 -14.23
N LEU A 13 3.48 15.57 -13.84
CA LEU A 13 4.09 15.59 -12.51
C LEU A 13 4.90 16.87 -12.25
N ALA A 14 5.48 17.50 -13.28
CA ALA A 14 6.16 18.78 -13.13
C ALA A 14 5.19 19.95 -12.92
N ALA A 15 4.01 19.89 -13.53
CA ALA A 15 2.97 20.91 -13.42
C ALA A 15 2.12 20.77 -12.14
N ASP A 16 2.00 19.56 -11.60
CA ASP A 16 1.21 19.28 -10.40
C ASP A 16 2.05 18.70 -9.24
N PRO A 17 2.43 19.55 -8.26
CA PRO A 17 3.13 19.11 -7.05
C PRO A 17 2.38 18.05 -6.24
N ALA A 18 1.04 18.01 -6.30
CA ALA A 18 0.25 17.00 -5.58
C ALA A 18 0.36 15.63 -6.26
N GLY A 19 0.16 15.58 -7.58
CA GLY A 19 0.37 14.39 -8.41
C GLY A 19 1.79 13.83 -8.29
N LYS A 20 2.80 14.71 -8.23
CA LYS A 20 4.19 14.28 -7.95
C LYS A 20 4.33 13.58 -6.60
N ARG A 21 3.77 14.14 -5.53
CA ARG A 21 3.83 13.50 -4.20
C ARG A 21 3.11 12.15 -4.17
N GLU A 22 1.97 12.06 -4.84
CA GLU A 22 1.22 10.80 -4.95
C GLU A 22 2.00 9.75 -5.74
N PHE A 23 2.58 10.13 -6.88
CA PHE A 23 3.45 9.26 -7.66
C PHE A 23 4.60 8.70 -6.82
N GLU A 24 5.29 9.57 -6.09
CA GLU A 24 6.40 9.18 -5.22
C GLU A 24 5.97 8.25 -4.08
N ARG A 25 4.80 8.50 -3.49
CA ARG A 25 4.20 7.64 -2.46
C ARG A 25 3.90 6.24 -2.99
N LEU A 26 3.23 6.16 -4.15
CA LEU A 26 2.89 4.88 -4.80
C LEU A 26 4.16 4.09 -5.18
N MET A 27 5.19 4.76 -5.67
CA MET A 27 6.48 4.13 -5.95
C MET A 27 7.17 3.60 -4.68
N ALA A 28 7.05 4.29 -3.54
CA ALA A 28 7.60 3.83 -2.27
C ALA A 28 6.90 2.56 -1.76
N ILE A 29 5.57 2.48 -1.91
CA ILE A 29 4.80 1.28 -1.57
C ILE A 29 5.19 0.09 -2.47
N GLU A 30 5.32 0.32 -3.78
CA GLU A 30 5.72 -0.73 -4.72
C GLU A 30 7.11 -1.30 -4.40
N ARG A 31 8.06 -0.42 -4.04
CA ARG A 31 9.38 -0.86 -3.57
C ARG A 31 9.27 -1.73 -2.32
N ALA A 32 8.47 -1.30 -1.35
CA ALA A 32 8.27 -2.04 -0.11
C ALA A 32 7.61 -3.41 -0.36
N LEU A 33 6.69 -3.49 -1.32
CA LEU A 33 6.14 -4.75 -1.82
C LEU A 33 7.26 -5.62 -2.37
N CYS A 34 8.04 -5.14 -3.35
CA CYS A 34 9.10 -5.95 -3.96
C CYS A 34 10.35 -6.18 -3.07
N GLY A 35 10.37 -5.68 -1.82
CA GLY A 35 11.54 -5.74 -0.94
C GLY A 35 12.75 -4.96 -1.45
N ILE A 36 12.53 -3.96 -2.29
CA ILE A 36 13.57 -3.11 -2.88
C ILE A 36 13.87 -1.94 -1.92
N PRO A 37 15.14 -1.68 -1.57
CA PRO A 37 15.52 -0.53 -0.74
C PRO A 37 15.05 0.82 -1.33
N PRO A 38 14.76 1.85 -0.52
CA PRO A 38 14.33 3.16 -1.01
C PRO A 38 15.36 3.89 -1.89
N THR A 39 16.64 3.59 -1.68
CA THR A 39 17.78 4.09 -2.47
C THR A 39 17.87 3.41 -3.81
N ASP A 40 17.35 2.19 -3.90
CA ASP A 40 17.52 1.37 -5.07
C ASP A 40 16.52 1.80 -6.14
N PRO A 41 16.98 1.78 -7.39
CA PRO A 41 16.10 2.02 -8.51
C PRO A 41 14.92 1.00 -8.52
N PRO A 42 13.63 1.43 -8.50
CA PRO A 42 12.46 0.60 -8.89
C PRO A 42 12.20 0.68 -10.42
N TRP A 43 12.89 -0.12 -11.23
CA TRP A 43 12.94 0.15 -12.69
C TRP A 43 12.60 -1.08 -13.50
N THR A 44 11.56 -1.81 -13.10
CA THR A 44 10.78 -2.33 -14.21
C THR A 44 10.04 -1.12 -14.80
N HIS A 45 10.30 -0.88 -16.09
CA HIS A 45 9.61 0.14 -16.86
C HIS A 45 8.06 0.02 -16.69
N PHE A 46 7.57 -1.20 -16.46
CA PHE A 46 6.17 -1.51 -16.22
C PHE A 46 5.61 -0.89 -14.93
N ASP A 47 6.37 -0.81 -13.84
CA ASP A 47 5.86 -0.29 -12.56
C ASP A 47 5.65 1.21 -12.63
N THR A 48 6.65 1.91 -13.18
CA THR A 48 6.59 3.34 -13.49
C THR A 48 5.40 3.65 -14.39
N GLU A 49 5.14 2.81 -15.40
CA GLU A 49 4.00 2.98 -16.30
C GLU A 49 2.65 2.75 -15.59
N ARG A 50 2.52 1.68 -14.82
CA ARG A 50 1.29 1.36 -14.09
C ARG A 50 0.95 2.47 -13.09
N ILE A 51 1.92 2.86 -12.27
CA ILE A 51 1.76 3.93 -11.28
C ILE A 51 1.53 5.27 -11.98
N GLY A 52 2.26 5.54 -13.07
CA GLY A 52 2.05 6.72 -13.91
C GLY A 52 0.62 6.82 -14.44
N LYS A 53 0.04 5.72 -14.93
CA LYS A 53 -1.35 5.68 -15.38
C LYS A 53 -2.34 5.92 -14.23
N ILE A 54 -2.09 5.36 -13.04
CA ILE A 54 -2.94 5.60 -11.86
C ILE A 54 -2.94 7.08 -11.49
N VAL A 55 -1.76 7.71 -11.44
CA VAL A 55 -1.62 9.12 -11.10
C VAL A 55 -2.21 10.01 -12.18
N LEU A 56 -1.94 9.73 -13.46
CA LEU A 56 -2.51 10.49 -14.57
C LEU A 56 -4.02 10.36 -14.65
N HIS A 57 -4.61 9.22 -14.29
CA HIS A 57 -6.06 9.09 -14.23
C HIS A 57 -6.66 9.96 -13.10
N ARG A 58 -5.97 10.08 -11.96
CA ARG A 58 -6.41 10.91 -10.83
C ARG A 58 -6.20 12.41 -11.06
N VAL A 59 -5.07 12.78 -11.68
CA VAL A 59 -4.63 14.17 -11.88
C VAL A 59 -5.08 14.74 -13.22
N GLY A 60 -5.14 13.91 -14.26
CA GLY A 60 -5.45 14.31 -15.64
C GLY A 60 -6.86 14.88 -15.81
N ALA A 61 -7.80 14.54 -14.93
CA ALA A 61 -9.11 15.19 -14.89
C ALA A 61 -9.03 16.69 -14.55
N ALA A 62 -7.93 17.17 -13.95
CA ALA A 62 -7.73 18.57 -13.56
C ALA A 62 -6.83 19.36 -14.53
N ALA A 63 -6.08 18.70 -15.40
CA ALA A 63 -4.97 19.31 -16.16
C ALA A 63 -5.30 19.72 -17.61
N GLU A 64 -6.54 19.60 -18.08
CA GLU A 64 -6.92 19.99 -19.46
C GLU A 64 -7.12 21.51 -19.66
N LYS A 65 -6.97 22.33 -18.62
CA LYS A 65 -7.03 23.80 -18.78
C LYS A 65 -5.63 24.40 -18.64
N GLU A 66 -5.23 25.10 -19.71
CA GLU A 66 -4.10 26.01 -19.80
C GLU A 66 -2.71 25.38 -20.05
N PHE A 67 -2.46 25.01 -21.31
CA PHE A 67 -1.09 24.96 -21.82
C PHE A 67 -0.92 26.01 -22.94
N SER A 68 -0.58 27.25 -22.55
CA SER A 68 -0.27 28.34 -23.47
C SER A 68 1.16 28.21 -24.01
N TRP A 69 1.34 28.51 -25.29
CA TRP A 69 2.53 28.16 -26.09
C TRP A 69 3.76 29.06 -25.86
N SER A 70 3.82 29.86 -24.78
CA SER A 70 4.87 30.90 -24.61
C SER A 70 6.20 30.44 -23.99
N ALA A 71 6.35 29.16 -23.59
CA ALA A 71 7.51 28.69 -22.80
C ALA A 71 8.62 27.96 -23.60
N TRP A 72 8.75 28.19 -24.91
CA TRP A 72 9.79 27.53 -25.72
C TRP A 72 11.21 28.12 -25.54
N GLY A 73 11.34 29.37 -25.10
CA GLY A 73 12.64 30.05 -24.97
C GLY A 73 13.52 29.60 -23.80
N TRP A 74 12.95 29.06 -22.73
CA TRP A 74 13.70 28.74 -21.49
C TRP A 74 14.32 27.34 -21.46
N ARG A 75 14.06 26.49 -22.47
CA ARG A 75 14.41 25.06 -22.42
C ARG A 75 15.88 24.72 -22.67
N LEU A 76 16.67 25.64 -23.23
CA LEU A 76 18.09 25.39 -23.51
C LEU A 76 19.03 25.71 -22.32
N ALA A 77 18.62 26.58 -21.39
CA ALA A 77 19.46 26.95 -20.24
C ALA A 77 19.53 25.87 -19.14
N PHE A 78 18.57 24.93 -19.10
CA PHE A 78 18.50 23.90 -18.04
C PHE A 78 19.07 22.53 -18.44
N ALA A 79 19.54 22.34 -19.68
CA ALA A 79 20.05 21.04 -20.14
C ALA A 79 21.42 20.67 -19.53
N ILE A 80 22.26 21.67 -19.22
CA ILE A 80 23.63 21.48 -18.72
C ILE A 80 23.69 20.93 -17.28
N PRO A 81 22.95 21.43 -16.27
CA PRO A 81 23.01 20.88 -14.92
C PRO A 81 22.47 19.44 -14.80
N ILE A 82 21.55 19.03 -15.69
CA ILE A 82 20.99 17.67 -15.67
C ILE A 82 22.04 16.60 -16.03
N ILE A 83 22.94 16.92 -16.97
CA ILE A 83 24.00 15.99 -17.40
C ILE A 83 25.03 15.76 -16.26
N LEU A 84 25.36 16.80 -15.49
CA LEU A 84 26.29 16.69 -14.36
C LEU A 84 25.73 15.84 -13.22
N VAL A 85 24.43 15.95 -12.92
CA VAL A 85 23.78 15.12 -11.90
C VAL A 85 23.72 13.64 -12.32
N LEU A 86 23.48 13.36 -13.60
CA LEU A 86 23.46 11.99 -14.13
C LEU A 86 24.84 11.31 -14.07
N LEU A 87 25.94 12.06 -14.19
CA LEU A 87 27.29 11.51 -14.09
C LEU A 87 27.73 11.22 -12.65
N ALA A 88 27.20 11.93 -11.64
CA ALA A 88 27.56 11.75 -10.24
C ALA A 88 26.77 10.63 -9.51
N ALA A 89 25.59 10.27 -10.02
CA ALA A 89 24.69 9.28 -9.41
C ALA A 89 25.32 7.88 -9.14
N PRO A 90 26.17 7.31 -10.02
CA PRO A 90 26.77 5.99 -9.78
C PRO A 90 27.76 5.96 -8.61
N LEU A 91 28.44 7.09 -8.34
CA LEU A 91 29.44 7.20 -7.28
C LEU A 91 28.76 7.28 -5.90
N LEU A 92 27.65 8.01 -5.81
CA LEU A 92 26.85 8.12 -4.59
C LEU A 92 26.18 6.79 -4.21
N TYR A 93 25.76 5.99 -5.20
CA TYR A 93 25.14 4.69 -4.97
C TYR A 93 26.08 3.67 -4.32
N ARG A 94 27.37 3.69 -4.63
CA ARG A 94 28.35 2.75 -4.04
C ARG A 94 28.71 3.05 -2.59
N LEU A 95 28.49 4.28 -2.12
CA LEU A 95 28.83 4.69 -0.75
C LEU A 95 27.68 4.42 0.24
N SER A 96 26.44 4.26 -0.22
CA SER A 96 25.31 3.88 0.63
C SER A 96 25.22 2.37 0.80
N GLY A 97 26.20 1.77 1.48
CA GLY A 97 26.10 0.39 1.93
C GLY A 97 24.99 0.26 2.97
N GLN A 98 23.80 -0.17 2.56
CA GLN A 98 22.71 -0.50 3.47
C GLN A 98 22.26 -1.95 3.32
N GLN A 99 22.15 -2.61 4.47
CA GLN A 99 21.60 -3.96 4.63
C GLN A 99 20.11 -3.96 4.26
N GLY A 100 19.79 -4.55 3.11
CA GLY A 100 18.41 -4.80 2.71
C GLY A 100 17.77 -5.86 3.60
N SER A 101 16.61 -5.53 4.16
CA SER A 101 15.70 -6.49 4.78
C SER A 101 15.30 -7.55 3.76
N SER A 102 15.87 -8.76 3.86
CA SER A 102 15.57 -9.87 2.95
C SER A 102 14.17 -10.42 3.24
N ILE A 103 13.18 -9.99 2.47
CA ILE A 103 11.85 -10.59 2.51
C ILE A 103 11.93 -12.02 1.92
N PRO A 104 11.27 -13.03 2.50
CA PRO A 104 11.22 -14.36 1.92
C PRO A 104 10.66 -14.31 0.49
N LYS A 105 11.45 -14.74 -0.49
CA LYS A 105 11.04 -14.78 -1.91
C LYS A 105 9.79 -15.62 -2.15
N SER A 106 9.45 -16.53 -1.24
CA SER A 106 8.26 -17.39 -1.30
C SER A 106 6.93 -16.65 -1.18
N LEU A 107 6.92 -15.41 -0.69
CA LEU A 107 5.71 -14.59 -0.61
C LEU A 107 5.42 -13.83 -1.91
N PHE A 108 6.34 -13.87 -2.88
CA PHE A 108 6.23 -13.12 -4.13
C PHE A 108 6.11 -14.09 -5.30
N ALA A 109 5.09 -13.86 -6.11
CA ALA A 109 4.95 -14.52 -7.39
C ALA A 109 5.95 -13.91 -8.39
N PRO A 110 6.83 -14.70 -9.04
CA PRO A 110 7.50 -14.23 -10.24
C PRO A 110 6.43 -13.77 -11.23
N ARG A 111 6.55 -12.55 -11.76
CA ARG A 111 5.56 -12.04 -12.72
C ARG A 111 5.39 -13.02 -13.88
N GLY A 112 4.14 -13.42 -14.14
CA GLY A 112 3.81 -14.39 -15.19
C GLY A 112 3.77 -15.85 -14.73
N SER A 113 3.97 -16.14 -13.44
CA SER A 113 3.71 -17.47 -12.90
C SER A 113 2.20 -17.73 -12.83
N GLU A 114 1.74 -18.84 -13.41
CA GLU A 114 0.36 -19.32 -13.30
C GLU A 114 0.10 -20.13 -12.02
N GLU A 115 1.12 -20.31 -11.18
CA GLU A 115 0.96 -21.05 -9.93
C GLU A 115 0.01 -20.29 -8.98
N PRO A 116 -0.97 -20.98 -8.37
CA PRO A 116 -1.89 -20.34 -7.44
C PRO A 116 -1.16 -19.97 -6.14
N TYR A 117 -0.97 -18.68 -5.90
CA TYR A 117 -0.42 -18.17 -4.63
C TYR A 117 -1.52 -17.94 -3.62
N GLU A 118 -1.21 -18.20 -2.35
CA GLU A 118 -2.11 -17.87 -1.25
C GLU A 118 -2.48 -16.39 -1.27
N THR A 119 -3.77 -16.11 -1.09
CA THR A 119 -4.28 -14.75 -0.98
C THR A 119 -3.72 -14.13 0.29
N HIS A 120 -3.03 -13.00 0.17
CA HIS A 120 -2.37 -12.32 1.29
C HIS A 120 -2.64 -10.81 1.23
N LEU A 121 -2.97 -10.21 2.36
CA LEU A 121 -3.04 -8.76 2.52
C LEU A 121 -1.76 -8.26 3.19
N PHE A 122 -1.18 -7.24 2.59
CA PHE A 122 -0.05 -6.50 3.12
C PHE A 122 -0.59 -5.20 3.73
N LEU A 123 -0.16 -4.89 4.95
CA LEU A 123 -0.45 -3.62 5.62
C LEU A 123 0.81 -2.77 5.67
N PHE A 124 0.73 -1.54 5.18
CA PHE A 124 1.82 -0.57 5.20
C PHE A 124 1.45 0.65 6.05
N CYS A 125 2.32 1.05 6.95
CA CYS A 125 2.32 2.35 7.59
C CYS A 125 3.19 3.31 6.78
N ILE A 126 2.61 4.45 6.37
CA ILE A 126 3.27 5.46 5.54
C ILE A 126 3.40 6.73 6.36
N GLU A 127 4.62 7.01 6.83
CA GLU A 127 4.94 8.20 7.62
C GLU A 127 5.52 9.29 6.72
N GLY A 128 4.98 10.51 6.76
CA GLY A 128 5.46 11.64 5.95
C GLY A 128 4.78 11.76 4.57
N LYS A 129 5.37 12.54 3.65
CA LYS A 129 4.80 12.83 2.32
C LYS A 129 5.87 12.78 1.21
N GLY A 130 5.49 12.32 0.02
CA GLY A 130 6.35 12.31 -1.17
C GLY A 130 7.55 11.35 -1.04
N ARG A 131 8.71 11.70 -1.63
CA ARG A 131 9.93 10.85 -1.60
C ARG A 131 10.47 10.54 -0.21
N ALA A 132 10.17 11.37 0.78
CA ALA A 132 10.63 11.19 2.15
C ALA A 132 9.66 10.30 2.96
N ALA A 133 8.60 9.78 2.33
CA ALA A 133 7.68 8.88 2.99
C ALA A 133 8.41 7.61 3.43
N LYS A 134 8.42 7.36 4.73
CA LYS A 134 8.92 6.11 5.30
C LYS A 134 7.79 5.11 5.26
N VAL A 135 8.01 4.00 4.55
CA VAL A 135 7.03 2.91 4.42
C VAL A 135 7.48 1.76 5.29
N THR A 136 6.72 1.49 6.35
CA THR A 136 6.95 0.36 7.27
C THR A 136 5.90 -0.69 6.98
N ARG A 137 6.33 -1.92 6.74
CA ARG A 137 5.44 -3.06 6.49
C ARG A 137 5.07 -3.71 7.83
N LEU A 138 3.77 -3.82 8.13
CA LEU A 138 3.23 -4.21 9.45
C LEU A 138 2.74 -5.66 9.53
N ASP A 139 2.80 -6.40 8.43
CA ASP A 139 2.36 -7.79 8.29
C ASP A 139 3.47 -8.82 8.54
N ARG A 140 4.56 -8.40 9.20
CA ARG A 140 5.58 -9.35 9.60
C ARG A 140 4.89 -10.40 10.47
N PRO A 141 5.07 -11.70 10.17
CA PRO A 141 4.37 -12.75 10.89
C PRO A 141 4.57 -12.54 12.40
N PRO A 142 3.48 -12.43 13.18
CA PRO A 142 3.53 -12.04 14.60
C PRO A 142 4.23 -13.05 15.51
N PHE A 143 4.84 -14.09 14.93
CA PHE A 143 5.38 -15.22 15.68
C PHE A 143 6.83 -15.04 16.16
N LEU A 144 7.53 -13.95 15.81
CA LEU A 144 8.97 -13.84 16.09
C LEU A 144 9.46 -12.47 16.60
N THR A 145 8.61 -11.46 16.75
CA THR A 145 9.00 -10.16 17.34
C THR A 145 8.21 -9.92 18.62
N GLU A 146 8.91 -9.77 19.76
CA GLU A 146 8.29 -9.58 21.09
C GLU A 146 7.48 -8.28 21.24
N ALA A 147 7.56 -7.35 20.28
CA ALA A 147 6.84 -6.09 20.31
C ALA A 147 6.15 -5.79 18.97
N PRO A 148 4.91 -5.28 18.98
CA PRO A 148 4.22 -4.83 17.77
C PRO A 148 4.97 -3.67 17.10
N GLU A 149 4.93 -3.63 15.78
CA GLU A 149 5.56 -2.58 14.98
C GLU A 149 4.92 -1.22 15.29
N LYS A 150 5.76 -0.17 15.37
CA LYS A 150 5.30 1.18 15.68
C LYS A 150 4.86 1.92 14.42
N CYS A 151 3.79 2.70 14.54
CA CYS A 151 3.31 3.58 13.48
C CYS A 151 2.80 4.90 14.10
N SER A 152 3.26 6.05 13.62
CA SER A 152 2.75 7.34 14.11
C SER A 152 1.27 7.52 13.75
N ILE A 153 0.48 8.09 14.67
CA ILE A 153 -0.94 8.45 14.49
C ILE A 153 -1.14 9.46 13.36
N ASN A 154 -0.09 10.20 12.99
CA ASN A 154 -0.13 11.16 11.89
C ASN A 154 0.10 10.51 10.51
N SER A 155 0.30 9.20 10.48
CA SER A 155 0.57 8.41 9.28
C SER A 155 -0.70 7.97 8.58
N GLU A 156 -0.52 7.31 7.43
CA GLU A 156 -1.58 6.65 6.68
C GLU A 156 -1.33 5.15 6.61
N PHE A 157 -2.40 4.36 6.67
CA PHE A 157 -2.35 2.96 6.25
C PHE A 157 -2.64 2.84 4.77
N GLN A 158 -1.89 1.96 4.11
CA GLN A 158 -2.21 1.48 2.79
C GLN A 158 -2.26 -0.04 2.82
N LEU A 159 -3.34 -0.59 2.28
CA LEU A 159 -3.48 -2.03 2.07
C LEU A 159 -3.02 -2.38 0.66
N ALA A 160 -2.39 -3.53 0.51
CA ALA A 160 -2.17 -4.16 -0.78
C ALA A 160 -2.55 -5.63 -0.71
N LEU A 161 -3.01 -6.17 -1.82
CA LEU A 161 -3.49 -7.55 -1.90
C LEU A 161 -2.67 -8.31 -2.95
N THR A 162 -2.21 -9.51 -2.60
CA THR A 162 -1.94 -10.58 -3.57
C THR A 162 -3.20 -11.43 -3.66
N ASN A 163 -3.77 -11.58 -4.86
CA ASN A 163 -4.85 -12.53 -5.04
C ASN A 163 -4.72 -13.25 -6.37
N LEU A 164 -4.25 -14.50 -6.29
CA LEU A 164 -4.09 -15.37 -7.44
C LEU A 164 -4.93 -16.65 -7.33
N THR A 165 -5.66 -16.89 -6.22
CA THR A 165 -6.58 -18.03 -6.11
C THR A 165 -8.02 -17.64 -6.43
N THR A 166 -8.74 -18.54 -7.10
CA THR A 166 -10.18 -18.39 -7.40
C THR A 166 -11.09 -18.82 -6.24
N LYS A 167 -10.54 -19.37 -5.16
CA LYS A 167 -11.32 -19.95 -4.06
C LYS A 167 -11.81 -18.88 -3.09
N LYS A 168 -10.94 -17.94 -2.69
CA LYS A 168 -11.29 -16.87 -1.75
C LYS A 168 -11.78 -15.63 -2.51
N LYS A 169 -13.10 -15.58 -2.71
CA LYS A 169 -13.76 -14.61 -3.58
C LYS A 169 -14.14 -13.32 -2.89
N TYR A 170 -14.24 -13.30 -1.57
CA TYR A 170 -14.72 -12.15 -0.80
C TYR A 170 -13.69 -11.72 0.23
N ILE A 171 -13.69 -10.42 0.54
CA ILE A 171 -12.81 -9.80 1.54
C ILE A 171 -13.61 -8.89 2.48
N TYR A 172 -13.27 -8.97 3.76
CA TYR A 172 -13.72 -8.06 4.83
C TYR A 172 -12.49 -7.65 5.65
N VAL A 173 -12.33 -6.36 5.93
CA VAL A 173 -11.24 -5.78 6.74
C VAL A 173 -11.84 -4.95 7.87
N VAL A 174 -11.59 -5.39 9.09
CA VAL A 174 -12.02 -4.71 10.33
C VAL A 174 -10.86 -4.60 11.31
N GLY A 175 -11.05 -3.88 12.40
CA GLY A 175 -10.09 -3.82 13.47
C GLY A 175 -10.71 -3.47 14.80
N MET A 176 -9.84 -3.36 15.78
CA MET A 176 -10.17 -3.03 17.15
C MET A 176 -9.01 -2.27 17.78
N ASP A 177 -9.30 -1.21 18.54
CA ASP A 177 -8.29 -0.57 19.38
C ASP A 177 -8.19 -1.25 20.77
N ASP A 178 -7.25 -0.78 21.58
CA ASP A 178 -6.99 -1.25 22.94
C ASP A 178 -8.20 -1.15 23.88
N ALA A 179 -9.08 -0.17 23.67
CA ALA A 179 -10.34 0.01 24.40
C ALA A 179 -11.45 -0.96 23.92
N GLY A 180 -11.19 -1.72 22.86
CA GLY A 180 -12.15 -2.63 22.25
C GLY A 180 -13.16 -1.94 21.33
N ARG A 181 -12.89 -0.71 20.89
CA ARG A 181 -13.74 0.00 19.93
C ARG A 181 -13.48 -0.58 18.54
N ARG A 182 -14.56 -0.88 17.82
CA ARG A 182 -14.50 -1.42 16.46
C ARG A 182 -14.01 -0.35 15.49
N LEU A 183 -13.16 -0.76 14.56
CA LEU A 183 -12.66 0.05 13.46
C LEU A 183 -13.07 -0.64 12.16
N TRP A 184 -13.69 0.11 11.24
CA TRP A 184 -14.14 -0.41 9.95
C TRP A 184 -13.22 0.11 8.86
N TYR A 185 -12.74 -0.78 8.00
CA TYR A 185 -11.84 -0.42 6.90
C TYR A 185 -12.42 -0.79 5.54
N PHE A 186 -13.00 -1.98 5.42
CA PHE A 186 -13.63 -2.44 4.19
C PHE A 186 -14.57 -3.63 4.45
N PRO A 187 -15.75 -3.71 3.80
CA PRO A 187 -16.46 -2.62 3.16
C PRO A 187 -16.72 -1.43 4.10
N GLU A 188 -17.29 -0.35 3.56
CA GLU A 188 -17.80 0.74 4.38
C GLU A 188 -18.90 0.23 5.32
N PRO A 189 -18.99 0.77 6.55
CA PRO A 189 -20.03 0.35 7.51
C PRO A 189 -21.42 0.61 6.93
N GLY A 190 -22.33 -0.36 7.07
CA GLY A 190 -23.69 -0.29 6.52
C GLY A 190 -23.86 -0.90 5.12
N GLU A 191 -22.78 -1.35 4.46
CA GLU A 191 -22.90 -2.12 3.21
C GLU A 191 -23.39 -3.57 3.43
N GLY A 192 -23.46 -4.03 4.69
CA GLY A 192 -24.14 -5.26 5.10
C GLY A 192 -23.35 -6.56 4.94
N GLU A 193 -22.50 -6.69 3.91
CA GLU A 193 -21.71 -7.91 3.67
C GLU A 193 -20.37 -7.64 2.97
N SER A 194 -19.42 -8.57 3.11
CA SER A 194 -18.12 -8.55 2.43
C SER A 194 -18.27 -8.38 0.91
N ARG A 195 -17.33 -7.67 0.29
CA ARG A 195 -17.34 -7.47 -1.18
C ARG A 195 -16.41 -8.45 -1.89
N PRO A 196 -16.62 -8.67 -3.20
CA PRO A 196 -15.70 -9.46 -4.00
C PRO A 196 -14.27 -8.91 -3.92
N ALA A 197 -13.31 -9.78 -3.62
CA ALA A 197 -11.89 -9.48 -3.68
C ALA A 197 -11.48 -9.26 -5.15
N PRO A 198 -10.61 -8.29 -5.45
CA PRO A 198 -10.03 -8.13 -6.78
C PRO A 198 -9.38 -9.43 -7.26
N THR A 199 -9.62 -9.83 -8.52
CA THR A 199 -9.11 -11.08 -9.11
C THR A 199 -8.04 -10.82 -10.17
N GLY A 200 -7.15 -11.80 -10.37
CA GLY A 200 -6.17 -11.78 -11.45
C GLY A 200 -5.07 -10.73 -11.28
N VAL A 201 -4.75 -10.35 -10.04
CA VAL A 201 -3.77 -9.31 -9.77
C VAL A 201 -2.69 -9.82 -8.83
N ALA A 202 -1.46 -9.88 -9.34
CA ALA A 202 -0.27 -9.90 -8.51
C ALA A 202 -0.06 -8.48 -7.95
N GLU A 203 -0.14 -8.35 -6.62
CA GLU A 203 0.28 -7.16 -5.85
C GLU A 203 -0.30 -5.83 -6.34
N LYS A 204 -1.54 -5.54 -5.92
CA LYS A 204 -2.16 -4.24 -6.16
C LYS A 204 -2.64 -3.63 -4.88
N LEU A 205 -2.53 -2.30 -4.83
CA LEU A 205 -3.13 -1.50 -3.79
C LEU A 205 -4.62 -1.80 -3.69
N PHE A 206 -5.04 -2.03 -2.46
CA PHE A 206 -6.39 -2.37 -2.12
C PHE A 206 -7.01 -1.21 -1.35
N GLY A 207 -8.15 -0.71 -1.83
CA GLY A 207 -8.82 0.44 -1.25
C GLY A 207 -8.02 1.74 -1.28
N GLU A 208 -8.53 2.74 -0.58
CA GLU A 208 -7.87 4.02 -0.37
C GLU A 208 -6.92 3.98 0.83
N SER A 209 -6.02 4.96 0.91
CA SER A 209 -5.18 5.12 2.10
C SER A 209 -6.01 5.67 3.26
N ILE A 210 -5.75 5.17 4.46
CA ILE A 210 -6.54 5.45 5.65
C ILE A 210 -5.72 6.31 6.59
N ARG A 211 -6.11 7.57 6.76
CA ARG A 211 -5.42 8.48 7.67
C ARG A 211 -5.74 8.15 9.12
N LEU A 212 -4.74 7.76 9.89
CA LEU A 212 -4.92 7.24 11.25
C LEU A 212 -5.45 8.30 12.20
N SER A 213 -5.01 9.54 12.05
CA SER A 213 -5.45 10.66 12.90
C SER A 213 -6.95 10.96 12.82
N VAL A 214 -7.69 10.38 11.87
CA VAL A 214 -9.12 10.65 11.69
C VAL A 214 -9.96 9.77 12.60
N ASN A 215 -9.69 8.45 12.63
CA ASN A 215 -10.56 7.47 13.29
C ASN A 215 -9.84 6.60 14.34
N HIS A 216 -8.52 6.70 14.46
CA HIS A 216 -7.72 5.92 15.39
C HIS A 216 -7.36 6.69 16.65
N ARG A 217 -6.89 5.97 17.66
CA ARG A 217 -6.36 6.51 18.91
C ARG A 217 -4.96 5.95 19.13
N LEU A 218 -4.16 6.68 19.91
CA LEU A 218 -2.90 6.15 20.42
C LEU A 218 -3.17 4.86 21.21
N GLY A 219 -2.27 3.89 21.11
CA GLY A 219 -2.45 2.59 21.74
C GLY A 219 -2.24 1.42 20.78
N LEU A 220 -2.49 0.22 21.28
CA LEU A 220 -2.42 -0.99 20.45
C LEU A 220 -3.64 -1.04 19.54
N MET A 221 -3.41 -1.31 18.26
CA MET A 221 -4.46 -1.54 17.28
C MET A 221 -4.29 -2.91 16.67
N ARG A 222 -5.40 -3.62 16.52
CA ARG A 222 -5.49 -4.90 15.83
C ARG A 222 -6.32 -4.74 14.57
N MET A 223 -5.86 -5.31 13.47
CA MET A 223 -6.61 -5.40 12.22
C MET A 223 -6.80 -6.88 11.88
N PHE A 224 -8.01 -7.22 11.44
CA PHE A 224 -8.41 -8.54 11.03
C PHE A 224 -8.87 -8.48 9.58
N VAL A 225 -8.28 -9.33 8.76
CA VAL A 225 -8.65 -9.51 7.37
C VAL A 225 -9.26 -10.88 7.23
N VAL A 226 -10.47 -10.91 6.69
CA VAL A 226 -11.29 -12.10 6.51
C VAL A 226 -11.46 -12.32 5.02
N PHE A 227 -10.92 -13.44 4.54
CA PHE A 227 -11.09 -13.92 3.18
C PHE A 227 -12.04 -15.11 3.18
N SER A 228 -13.03 -15.13 2.30
CA SER A 228 -14.05 -16.20 2.30
C SER A 228 -14.47 -16.62 0.90
N GLU A 229 -15.07 -17.81 0.81
CA GLU A 229 -15.63 -18.33 -0.44
C GLU A 229 -17.02 -17.74 -0.72
N HIS A 230 -17.79 -17.48 0.33
CA HIS A 230 -19.10 -16.83 0.28
C HIS A 230 -19.10 -15.53 1.09
N PRO A 231 -20.03 -14.60 0.84
CA PRO A 231 -20.13 -13.37 1.61
C PRO A 231 -20.20 -13.62 3.13
N VAL A 232 -19.54 -12.77 3.90
CA VAL A 232 -19.62 -12.70 5.36
C VAL A 232 -20.39 -11.43 5.73
N THR A 233 -21.40 -11.57 6.58
CA THR A 233 -22.28 -10.47 6.97
C THR A 233 -21.65 -9.57 8.05
N GLU A 234 -22.07 -8.32 8.11
CA GLU A 234 -21.65 -7.38 9.16
C GLU A 234 -22.01 -7.88 10.56
N ASP A 235 -23.16 -8.55 10.70
CA ASP A 235 -23.61 -9.16 11.95
C ASP A 235 -22.70 -10.32 12.40
N GLU A 236 -22.25 -11.17 11.47
CA GLU A 236 -21.26 -12.23 11.76
C GLU A 236 -19.94 -11.63 12.26
N ILE A 237 -19.42 -10.62 11.55
CA ILE A 237 -18.19 -9.92 11.94
C ILE A 237 -18.34 -9.23 13.29
N SER A 238 -19.47 -8.57 13.52
CA SER A 238 -19.77 -7.87 14.78
C SER A 238 -19.79 -8.81 15.98
N ARG A 239 -20.47 -9.97 15.86
CA ARG A 239 -20.46 -10.99 16.92
C ARG A 239 -19.07 -11.56 17.17
N ALA A 240 -18.30 -11.79 16.10
CA ALA A 240 -16.94 -12.30 16.24
C ALA A 240 -15.99 -11.28 16.89
N LEU A 241 -16.16 -9.98 16.59
CA LEU A 241 -15.44 -8.90 17.27
C LEU A 241 -15.80 -8.83 18.76
N ASP A 242 -17.08 -8.96 19.12
CA ASP A 242 -17.48 -8.97 20.53
C ASP A 242 -16.88 -10.16 21.30
N ALA A 243 -16.86 -11.34 20.68
CA ALA A 243 -16.23 -12.52 21.25
C ALA A 243 -14.71 -12.38 21.35
N ALA A 244 -14.05 -11.76 20.37
CA ALA A 244 -12.61 -11.48 20.39
C ALA A 244 -12.25 -10.45 21.47
N ARG A 245 -13.08 -9.41 21.66
CA ARG A 245 -12.90 -8.39 22.70
C ARG A 245 -12.82 -8.98 24.10
N ALA A 246 -13.60 -10.03 24.37
CA ALA A 246 -13.60 -10.72 25.65
C ALA A 246 -12.28 -11.49 25.95
N ARG A 247 -11.44 -11.72 24.93
CA ARG A 247 -10.25 -12.57 25.02
C ARG A 247 -8.92 -11.80 25.04
N GLN A 248 -8.93 -10.48 24.79
CA GLN A 248 -7.81 -9.50 24.83
C GLN A 248 -6.54 -9.79 23.99
N ASP A 249 -6.22 -11.04 23.66
CA ASP A 249 -5.03 -11.49 22.93
C ASP A 249 -5.43 -12.36 21.73
N VAL A 250 -6.09 -11.75 20.75
CA VAL A 250 -6.66 -12.47 19.62
C VAL A 250 -6.15 -11.87 18.32
N LEU A 251 -5.44 -12.70 17.54
CA LEU A 251 -4.99 -12.40 16.18
C LEU A 251 -5.92 -12.97 15.09
N SER A 252 -7.03 -13.59 15.48
CA SER A 252 -8.00 -14.18 14.55
C SER A 252 -9.41 -14.09 15.12
N LEU A 253 -10.38 -13.61 14.34
CA LEU A 253 -11.77 -13.57 14.78
C LEU A 253 -12.32 -15.00 14.95
N PRO A 254 -13.05 -15.30 16.04
CA PRO A 254 -13.68 -16.60 16.24
C PRO A 254 -14.94 -16.74 15.36
N LEU A 255 -14.74 -16.82 14.04
CA LEU A 255 -15.81 -17.05 13.06
C LEU A 255 -16.15 -18.54 13.00
N GLU A 256 -17.43 -18.89 13.12
CA GLU A 256 -17.94 -20.27 13.05
C GLU A 256 -18.07 -20.76 11.59
N ARG A 257 -17.00 -20.62 10.80
CA ARG A 257 -17.00 -20.90 9.36
C ARG A 257 -15.74 -21.63 8.93
N ASN A 258 -15.91 -22.69 8.15
CA ASN A 258 -14.78 -23.47 7.59
C ASN A 258 -14.29 -22.93 6.24
N ASP A 259 -15.04 -22.02 5.61
CA ASP A 259 -14.70 -21.43 4.31
C ASP A 259 -13.88 -20.14 4.44
N VAL A 260 -13.49 -19.78 5.66
CA VAL A 260 -12.79 -18.53 5.98
C VAL A 260 -11.29 -18.76 6.18
N TYR A 261 -10.49 -17.86 5.61
CA TYR A 261 -9.07 -17.68 5.91
C TYR A 261 -8.88 -16.29 6.53
N GLN A 262 -8.05 -16.17 7.57
CA GLN A 262 -7.89 -14.92 8.30
C GLN A 262 -6.44 -14.51 8.45
N GLN A 263 -6.22 -13.20 8.51
CA GLN A 263 -4.93 -12.60 8.81
C GLN A 263 -5.12 -11.53 9.89
N GLY A 264 -4.31 -11.60 10.93
CA GLY A 264 -4.26 -10.61 12.00
C GLY A 264 -3.01 -9.75 11.89
N PHE A 265 -3.16 -8.45 12.12
CA PHE A 265 -2.06 -7.48 12.16
C PHE A 265 -2.16 -6.73 13.48
N GLU A 266 -1.02 -6.46 14.10
CA GLU A 266 -0.93 -5.58 15.26
C GLU A 266 0.01 -4.43 14.98
N ALA A 267 -0.37 -3.24 15.43
CA ALA A 267 0.49 -2.07 15.38
C ALA A 267 0.33 -1.24 16.65
N GLN A 268 1.45 -0.75 17.17
CA GLN A 268 1.46 0.22 18.25
C GLN A 268 1.37 1.62 17.66
N LEU A 269 0.24 2.29 17.85
CA LEU A 269 0.05 3.67 17.42
C LEU A 269 0.70 4.62 18.44
N THR A 270 1.64 5.44 17.97
CA THR A 270 2.40 6.42 18.76
C THR A 270 2.16 7.83 18.24
N GLU A 271 2.65 8.85 18.95
CA GLU A 271 2.70 10.21 18.41
C GLU A 271 3.56 10.30 17.14
#